data_AF-A0A068YIB9-F1
#
_entry.id   AF-A0A068YIB9-F1
#
_cell.length_a   1.000
_cell.length_b   1.000
_cell.length_c   1.000
_cell.angle_alpha   90.00
_cell.angle_beta   90.00
_cell.angle_gamma   90.00
#
_symmetry.space_group_name_H-M   'P 1'
#
loop_
_entity.id
_entity.type
_entity.pdbx_description
1 polymer ?
#
loop_
_entity_poly.entity_id
_entity_poly.type
_entity_poly.pdbx_seq_one_letter_code
_entity_poly.pdbx_strand_id
1 'polypeptide(L)' 'MKFINGVGLDSQDEWLGEASFLALGLSLEATRVLAGKHEQNAVVWCDKDAVAQLILLR' A
#
# COMPACT_ATOMS: atom_id res chain seq x y z
N MET A 1 15.06 0.20 -5.72
CA MET A 1 13.73 -0.28 -5.27
C MET A 1 12.87 -0.51 -6.50
N LYS A 2 12.21 -1.66 -6.62
CA LYS A 2 11.28 -1.92 -7.74
C LYS A 2 9.86 -1.66 -7.24
N PHE A 3 9.09 -0.91 -8.01
CA PHE A 3 7.68 -0.70 -7.74
C PHE A 3 6.87 -0.83 -9.03
N ILE A 4 5.60 -1.18 -8.88
CA ILE A 4 4.63 -1.31 -9.97
C ILE A 4 3.52 -0.30 -9.67
N ASN A 5 3.22 0.56 -10.64
CA ASN A 5 2.12 1.52 -10.50
C ASN A 5 0.78 0.80 -10.46
N GLY A 6 -0.15 1.31 -9.65
CA GLY A 6 -1.51 0.82 -9.52
C GLY A 6 -2.50 1.98 -9.42
N VAL A 7 -3.78 1.63 -9.45
CA VAL A 7 -4.88 2.55 -9.22
C VAL A 7 -5.94 1.85 -8.38
N GLY A 8 -6.37 2.49 -7.29
CA GLY A 8 -7.52 2.09 -6.51
C GLY A 8 -8.77 2.57 -7.23
N LEU A 9 -9.64 1.64 -7.63
CA LEU A 9 -10.90 1.94 -8.29
C LEU A 9 -12.04 1.55 -7.35
N ASP A 10 -13.08 2.36 -7.32
CA ASP A 10 -14.33 1.94 -6.70
C ASP A 10 -15.11 1.06 -7.69
N SER A 11 -15.95 0.17 -7.18
CA SER A 11 -16.68 -0.81 -8.01
C SER A 11 -17.81 -0.22 -8.84
N GLN A 12 -18.21 1.02 -8.57
CA GLN A 12 -19.34 1.71 -9.21
C GLN A 12 -18.87 2.87 -10.11
N ASP A 13 -17.56 3.10 -10.25
CA ASP A 13 -16.94 4.24 -10.90
C ASP A 13 -17.45 5.61 -10.39
N GLU A 14 -17.89 5.68 -9.13
CA GLU A 14 -18.35 6.92 -8.49
C GLU A 14 -17.19 7.84 -8.04
N TRP A 15 -15.99 7.30 -7.90
CA TRP A 15 -14.80 7.96 -7.38
C TRP A 15 -13.71 7.93 -8.44
N LEU A 16 -12.99 9.05 -8.55
CA LEU A 16 -11.79 9.06 -9.39
C LEU A 16 -10.78 8.07 -8.86
N GLY A 17 -10.15 7.32 -9.77
CA GLY A 17 -9.15 6.34 -9.40
C GLY A 17 -8.00 6.96 -8.59
N GLU A 18 -7.71 6.35 -7.44
CA GLU A 18 -6.65 6.82 -6.55
C GLU A 18 -5.31 6.20 -6.96
N ALA A 19 -4.32 7.04 -7.25
CA ALA A 19 -2.99 6.56 -7.63
C ALA A 19 -2.34 5.78 -6.49
N SER A 20 -1.81 4.59 -6.80
CA SER A 20 -1.13 3.74 -5.83
C SER A 20 0.09 3.04 -6.44
N PHE A 21 0.83 2.28 -5.64
CA PHE A 21 1.91 1.44 -6.12
C PHE A 21 2.15 0.23 -5.22
N LEU A 22 2.63 -0.87 -5.81
CA LEU A 22 3.16 -2.02 -5.10
C LEU A 22 4.69 -1.90 -5.05
N ALA A 23 5.26 -1.72 -3.87
CA ALA A 23 6.71 -1.67 -3.66
C ALA A 23 7.24 -3.03 -3.18
N LEU A 24 8.20 -3.60 -3.92
CA LEU A 24 8.76 -4.92 -3.63
C LEU A 24 10.00 -4.83 -2.74
N GLY A 25 10.11 -5.78 -1.80
CA GLY A 25 11.28 -5.94 -0.93
C GLY A 25 11.36 -4.93 0.22
N LEU A 26 10.24 -4.29 0.59
CA LEU A 26 10.18 -3.45 1.78
C LEU A 26 9.92 -4.29 3.03
N SER A 27 10.74 -4.09 4.06
CA SER A 27 10.43 -4.57 5.40
C SER A 27 9.21 -3.83 5.95
N LEU A 28 8.50 -4.45 6.90
CA LEU A 28 7.36 -3.83 7.56
C LEU A 28 7.73 -2.47 8.19
N GLU A 29 8.92 -2.35 8.79
CA GLU A 29 9.40 -1.09 9.36
C GLU A 29 9.55 0.01 8.30
N ALA A 30 10.24 -0.29 7.18
CA ALA A 30 10.41 0.66 6.08
C ALA A 30 9.06 1.04 5.44
N THR A 31 8.14 0.07 5.33
CA THR A 31 6.76 0.31 4.88
C THR A 31 6.03 1.30 5.79
N ARG A 32 6.11 1.16 7.13
CA ARG A 32 5.48 2.09 8.08
C ARG A 32 6.05 3.51 7.94
N VAL A 33 7.37 3.64 7.77
CA VAL A 33 8.02 4.95 7.56
C VAL A 33 7.56 5.59 6.25
N LEU A 34 7.54 4.83 5.15
CA LEU A 34 7.08 5.33 3.85
C LEU A 34 5.62 5.76 3.91
N ALA A 35 4.76 4.92 4.47
CA ALA A 35 3.34 5.19 4.59
C ALA A 35 3.04 6.41 5.48
N GLY A 36 3.81 6.59 6.55
CA GLY A 36 3.73 7.79 7.39
C GLY A 36 4.07 9.08 6.63
N LYS A 37 5.07 9.05 5.74
CA LYS A 37 5.43 10.22 4.89
C LYS A 37 4.32 10.58 3.89
N HIS A 38 3.53 9.59 3.48
CA HIS A 38 2.38 9.77 2.60
C HIS A 38 1.06 9.88 3.37
N GLU A 39 1.13 10.08 4.69
CA GLU A 39 -0.03 10.24 5.56
C GLU A 39 -1.09 9.16 5.33
N GLN A 40 -0.67 7.90 5.19
CA GLN A 40 -1.59 6.79 5.04
C GLN A 40 -2.21 6.41 6.38
N ASN A 41 -3.49 6.03 6.38
CA ASN A 41 -4.14 5.47 7.58
C ASN A 41 -3.73 4.01 7.81
N ALA A 42 -3.55 3.28 6.73
CA ALA A 42 -3.20 1.88 6.72
C ALA A 42 -2.44 1.52 5.45
N VAL A 43 -1.83 0.34 5.45
CA VAL A 43 -1.19 -0.26 4.27
C VAL A 43 -1.49 -1.74 4.19
N VAL A 44 -1.59 -2.25 2.97
CA VAL A 44 -1.58 -3.68 2.72
C VAL A 44 -0.11 -4.11 2.54
N TRP A 45 0.36 -5.03 3.38
CA TRP A 45 1.72 -5.56 3.34
C TRP A 45 1.70 -7.08 3.33
N CYS A 46 2.60 -7.69 2.57
CA CYS A 46 2.77 -9.14 2.50
C CYS A 46 4.23 -9.50 2.81
N ASP A 47 4.43 -10.48 3.68
CA ASP A 47 5.76 -11.07 3.89
C ASP A 47 6.02 -12.16 2.83
N LYS A 48 7.12 -12.92 3.00
CA LYS A 48 7.51 -14.07 2.18
C LYS A 48 6.45 -15.18 2.06
N ASP A 49 5.43 -15.18 2.91
CA ASP A 49 4.31 -16.13 2.86
C ASP A 49 3.20 -15.69 1.88
N ALA A 50 3.33 -14.50 1.29
CA ALA A 50 2.38 -13.88 0.36
C ALA A 50 0.97 -13.69 0.95
N VAL A 51 0.83 -13.69 2.27
CA VAL A 51 -0.45 -13.40 2.93
C VAL A 51 -0.58 -11.89 3.13
N ALA A 52 -1.61 -11.30 2.53
CA ALA A 52 -1.90 -9.88 2.67
C ALA A 52 -2.41 -9.55 4.07
N GLN A 53 -1.77 -8.58 4.70
CA GLN A 53 -2.11 -8.07 6.02
C GLN A 53 -2.39 -6.58 5.96
N LEU A 54 -3.52 -6.15 6.53
CA LEU A 54 -3.83 -4.74 6.69
C LEU A 54 -3.16 -4.24 7.97
N ILE A 55 -2.19 -3.33 7.81
CA ILE A 55 -1.45 -2.73 8.92
C ILE A 55 -2.00 -1.34 9.18
N LEU A 56 -2.60 -1.14 10.35
CA LEU A 56 -3.05 0.19 10.80
C LEU A 56 -1.86 1.01 11.31
N LEU A 57 -1.86 2.30 10.96
CA LEU A 57 -0.83 3.27 11.33
C LEU A 57 -1.35 4.31 12.34
N ARG A 58 -2.67 4.46 12.42
CA ARG A 58 -3.41 5.33 13.33
C ARG A 58 -4.80 4.75 13.60
#